data_AF-A0A840BWL2-F1
#
_entry.id   AF-A0A840BWL2-F1
#
_cell.length_a   1.000
_cell.length_b   1.000
_cell.length_c   1.000
_cell.angle_alpha   90.00
_cell.angle_beta   90.00
_cell.angle_gamma   90.00
#
_symmetry.space_group_name_H-M   'P 1'
#
loop_
_entity.id
_entity.type
_entity.pdbx_description
1 polymer ?
#
loop_
_entity_poly.entity_id
_entity_poly.type
_entity_poly.pdbx_seq_one_letter_code
_entity_poly.pdbx_strand_id
1 'polypeptide(L)'
;MADPNGWAYEHLVVWCAAGSPRPKRDEILHHRNGDKTDNRIANLELMKRRAHNAHHLAEDGRRCRVTGRLLPRRLLDGREHNDISEARAND
;
A
#
# COMPACT_ATOMS: atom_id res chain seq x y z
N MET A 1 10.36 -17.69 -1.78
CA MET A 1 9.25 -16.87 -1.26
C MET A 1 9.74 -15.86 -0.24
N ALA A 2 10.63 -16.29 0.65
CA ALA A 2 11.39 -15.39 1.51
C ALA A 2 12.39 -14.53 0.73
N ASP A 3 12.75 -13.39 1.31
CA ASP A 3 13.90 -12.57 0.94
C ASP A 3 15.22 -13.24 1.40
N PRO A 4 16.41 -12.68 1.08
CA PRO A 4 17.69 -13.25 1.50
C PRO A 4 17.89 -13.39 3.02
N ASN A 5 17.11 -12.66 3.82
CA ASN A 5 17.14 -12.69 5.28
C ASN A 5 16.14 -13.71 5.87
N GLY A 6 15.42 -14.45 5.02
CA GLY A 6 14.42 -15.44 5.46
C GLY A 6 13.02 -14.87 5.71
N TRP A 7 12.78 -13.59 5.45
CA TRP A 7 11.48 -12.95 5.68
C TRP A 7 10.55 -13.08 4.48
N ALA A 8 9.29 -13.43 4.73
CA ALA A 8 8.25 -13.47 3.72
C ALA A 8 7.04 -12.65 4.16
N TYR A 9 6.33 -12.06 3.19
CA TYR A 9 5.06 -11.40 3.48
C TYR A 9 4.02 -12.43 3.92
N GLU A 10 3.41 -12.20 5.09
CA GLU A 10 2.48 -13.13 5.71
C GLU A 10 1.30 -13.49 4.80
N HIS A 11 0.65 -12.51 4.16
CA HIS A 11 -0.43 -12.74 3.21
C HIS A 11 -0.03 -13.63 2.01
N LEU A 12 1.23 -13.57 1.55
CA LEU A 12 1.71 -14.47 0.48
C LEU A 12 1.88 -15.90 0.98
N VAL A 13 2.32 -16.07 2.23
CA VAL A 13 2.44 -17.39 2.85
C VAL A 13 1.06 -18.01 3.02
N VAL A 14 0.11 -17.27 3.60
CA VAL A 14 -1.28 -17.73 3.79
C VAL A 14 -1.93 -18.10 2.46
N TRP A 15 -1.77 -17.26 1.43
CA TRP A 15 -2.30 -17.53 0.08
C TRP A 15 -1.75 -18.81 -0.53
N CYS A 16 -0.44 -19.00 -0.51
CA CYS A 16 0.19 -20.20 -1.05
C CYS A 16 -0.13 -21.46 -0.23
N ALA A 17 -0.20 -21.34 1.10
CA ALA A 17 -0.56 -22.43 2.00
C ALA A 17 -2.01 -22.89 1.81
N ALA A 18 -2.90 -22.00 1.36
CA ALA A 18 -4.27 -22.33 0.95
C ALA A 18 -4.36 -23.03 -0.41
N GLY A 19 -3.24 -23.38 -1.04
CA GLY A 19 -3.18 -24.11 -2.32
C GLY A 19 -3.25 -23.22 -3.56
N SER A 20 -3.30 -21.89 -3.39
CA SER A 20 -3.26 -20.98 -4.53
C SER A 20 -1.84 -20.79 -5.08
N PRO A 21 -1.66 -20.59 -6.39
CA PRO A 21 -0.34 -20.35 -6.96
C PRO A 21 0.21 -19.00 -6.50
N ARG A 22 1.54 -18.90 -6.42
CA ARG A 22 2.21 -17.64 -6.13
C ARG A 22 1.86 -16.59 -7.20
N PRO A 23 1.51 -15.35 -6.81
CA PRO A 23 1.30 -14.25 -7.75
C PRO A 23 2.47 -14.07 -8.72
N LYS A 24 2.17 -13.81 -9.99
CA LYS A 24 3.17 -13.45 -11.01
C LYS A 24 3.79 -12.09 -10.72
N ARG A 25 4.87 -11.75 -11.44
CA ARG A 25 5.59 -10.48 -11.30
C ARG A 25 4.68 -9.25 -11.46
N ASP A 26 3.66 -9.35 -12.31
CA ASP A 26 2.70 -8.29 -12.61
C ASP A 26 1.41 -8.38 -11.78
N GLU A 27 1.37 -9.24 -10.76
CA GLU A 27 0.24 -9.48 -9.86
C GLU A 27 0.59 -9.13 -8.42
N ILE A 28 -0.43 -8.85 -7.60
CA ILE A 28 -0.32 -8.53 -6.17
C ILE A 28 -1.58 -8.97 -5.44
N LEU A 29 -1.46 -9.26 -4.14
CA LEU A 29 -2.60 -9.48 -3.26
C LEU A 29 -3.05 -8.15 -2.65
N HIS A 30 -4.30 -7.81 -2.90
CA HIS A 30 -5.01 -6.66 -2.34
C HIS A 30 -5.84 -7.08 -1.13
N HIS A 31 -5.91 -6.24 -0.11
CA HIS A 31 -6.77 -6.46 1.06
C HIS A 31 -8.07 -5.67 0.84
N ARG A 32 -9.18 -6.38 0.65
CA ARG A 32 -10.48 -5.77 0.29
C ARG A 32 -10.97 -4.78 1.35
N ASN A 33 -10.73 -5.06 2.63
CA ASN A 33 -11.12 -4.19 3.74
C ASN A 33 -10.09 -3.08 4.07
N GLY A 34 -8.95 -3.04 3.37
CA GLY A 34 -7.86 -2.11 3.63
C GLY A 34 -7.02 -2.40 4.88
N ASP A 35 -7.38 -3.40 5.68
CA ASP A 35 -6.61 -3.85 6.84
C ASP A 35 -5.52 -4.84 6.39
N LYS A 36 -4.26 -4.42 6.50
CA LYS A 36 -3.09 -5.19 6.09
C LYS A 36 -2.73 -6.34 7.05
N THR A 37 -3.42 -6.43 8.19
CA THR A 37 -3.24 -7.50 9.18
C THR A 37 -4.28 -8.61 9.02
N ASP A 38 -5.37 -8.36 8.29
CA ASP A 38 -6.41 -9.36 8.02
C ASP A 38 -6.06 -10.24 6.83
N ASN A 39 -5.28 -11.30 7.09
CA ASN A 39 -4.79 -12.24 6.09
C ASN A 39 -5.78 -13.36 5.71
N ARG A 40 -7.05 -13.28 6.13
CA ARG A 40 -8.06 -14.31 5.76
C ARG A 40 -8.20 -14.37 4.24
N ILE A 41 -8.23 -15.58 3.65
CA ILE A 41 -8.32 -15.77 2.19
C ILE A 41 -9.50 -15.00 1.58
N ALA A 42 -10.64 -14.93 2.27
CA ALA A 42 -11.81 -14.18 1.82
C ALA A 42 -11.58 -12.65 1.73
N ASN A 43 -10.61 -12.11 2.47
CA ASN A 43 -10.21 -10.70 2.43
C ASN A 43 -9.13 -10.40 1.39
N LEU A 44 -8.47 -11.43 0.85
CA LEU A 44 -7.41 -11.28 -0.14
C LEU A 44 -7.97 -11.36 -1.56
N GLU A 45 -7.47 -10.48 -2.43
CA GLU A 45 -7.81 -10.46 -3.85
C GLU A 45 -6.55 -10.41 -4.72
N LEU A 46 -6.43 -11.34 -5.66
CA LEU A 46 -5.35 -11.31 -6.65
C LEU A 46 -5.70 -10.29 -7.75
N MET A 47 -4.86 -9.27 -7.90
CA MET A 47 -5.04 -8.23 -8.91
C MET A 47 -3.78 -8.05 -9.75
N LYS A 48 -3.94 -7.58 -11.00
CA LYS A 48 -2.82 -6.99 -11.74
C LYS A 48 -2.36 -5.71 -11.05
N ARG A 49 -1.05 -5.46 -11.00
CA ARG A 49 -0.47 -4.24 -10.39
C ARG A 49 -1.08 -2.96 -10.97
N ARG A 50 -1.36 -2.93 -12.28
CA ARG A 50 -2.03 -1.79 -12.93
C ARG A 50 -3.44 -1.56 -12.39
N ALA A 51 -4.22 -2.63 -12.24
CA ALA A 51 -5.58 -2.56 -11.70
C ALA A 51 -5.56 -2.15 -10.22
N HIS A 52 -4.65 -2.71 -9.42
CA HIS A 52 -4.45 -2.32 -8.02
C HIS A 52 -4.13 -0.83 -7.86
N ASN A 53 -3.23 -0.30 -8.70
CA ASN A 53 -2.90 1.13 -8.67
C ASN A 53 -4.09 2.01 -9.08
N ALA A 54 -4.86 1.58 -10.10
CA ALA A 54 -6.07 2.29 -10.52
C ALA A 54 -7.15 2.27 -9.43
N HIS A 55 -7.31 1.15 -8.73
CA HIS A 55 -8.22 0.99 -7.60
C HIS A 55 -7.93 2.00 -6.50
N HIS A 56 -6.69 2.02 -5.98
CA HIS A 56 -6.32 2.99 -4.95
C HIS A 56 -6.38 4.43 -5.43
N LEU A 57 -6.08 4.70 -6.71
CA LEU A 57 -6.22 6.04 -7.27
C LEU A 57 -7.68 6.52 -7.26
N ALA A 58 -8.62 5.63 -7.57
CA ALA A 58 -10.04 5.91 -7.53
C ALA A 58 -10.55 6.10 -6.09
N GLU A 59 -10.12 5.24 -5.16
CA GLU A 59 -10.48 5.32 -3.74
C GLU A 59 -9.94 6.56 -3.06
N ASP A 60 -8.70 6.97 -3.37
CA ASP A 60 -8.06 8.07 -2.67
C ASP A 60 -8.83 9.38 -2.87
N GLY A 61 -9.44 9.61 -4.03
CA GLY A 61 -10.14 10.86 -4.37
C GLY A 61 -9.26 12.13 -4.31
N ARG A 62 -7.99 11.99 -3.95
CA ARG A 62 -7.04 13.06 -3.62
C ARG A 62 -6.32 13.62 -4.85
N ARG A 63 -6.78 13.43 -6.07
CA ARG A 63 -6.10 14.03 -7.24
C ARG A 63 -6.73 15.39 -7.54
N CYS A 64 -5.89 16.43 -7.62
CA CYS A 64 -6.30 17.72 -8.16
C CYS A 64 -6.80 17.51 -9.59
N ARG A 65 -8.05 17.89 -9.88
CA ARG A 65 -8.67 17.70 -11.22
C ARG A 65 -7.98 18.51 -12.32
N VAL A 66 -7.35 19.63 -11.95
CA VAL A 66 -6.71 20.55 -12.91
C VAL A 66 -5.29 20.10 -13.22
N THR A 67 -4.48 19.81 -12.19
CA THR A 67 -3.04 19.54 -12.37
C THR A 67 -2.70 18.05 -12.35
N GLY A 68 -3.64 17.19 -11.95
CA GLY A 68 -3.39 15.78 -11.71
C GLY A 68 -2.48 15.49 -10.52
N ARG A 69 -2.05 16.50 -9.73
CA ARG A 69 -1.19 16.26 -8.56
C ARG A 69 -1.96 15.56 -7.45
N LEU A 70 -1.27 14.70 -6.70
CA LEU A 70 -1.80 14.12 -5.47
C LEU A 70 -1.86 15.23 -4.41
N LEU A 71 -3.06 15.50 -3.93
CA LEU A 71 -3.34 16.41 -2.82
C LEU A 71 -2.90 15.76 -1.51
N PRO A 72 -2.34 16.56 -0.59
CA PRO A 72 -1.93 16.06 0.72
C PRO A 72 -3.13 15.43 1.45
N ARG A 73 -2.87 14.33 2.19
CA ARG A 73 -3.90 13.49 2.85
C ARG A 73 -4.65 14.20 3.97
N ARG A 74 -4.09 15.30 4.46
CA ARG A 74 -4.61 16.26 5.44
C ARG A 74 -3.74 17.51 5.29
N LEU A 75 -4.29 18.72 5.47
CA LEU A 75 -3.49 19.72 6.19
C LEU A 75 -3.14 19.04 7.52
N LEU A 76 -1.91 18.60 7.68
CA LEU A 76 -1.41 18.13 8.97
C LEU A 76 -1.45 19.34 9.88
N ASP A 77 -2.55 19.56 10.59
CA ASP A 77 -2.69 20.59 11.62
C ASP A 77 -2.43 22.04 11.15
N GLY A 78 -2.60 22.31 9.84
CA GLY A 78 -2.25 23.61 9.24
C GLY A 78 -0.77 23.78 8.90
N ARG A 79 0.02 22.71 8.91
CA ARG A 79 1.46 22.69 8.63
C ARG A 79 1.80 21.81 7.44
N GLU A 80 2.72 22.30 6.61
CA GLU A 80 3.24 21.55 5.47
C GLU A 80 4.34 20.58 5.93
N HIS A 81 4.56 19.50 5.19
CA HIS A 81 5.65 18.53 5.44
C HIS A 81 7.06 19.17 5.42
N ASN A 82 7.18 20.42 4.98
CA ASN A 82 8.41 21.20 4.97
C ASN A 82 8.80 21.74 6.37
N ASP A 83 7.90 21.68 7.37
CA ASP A 83 8.10 22.28 8.69
C ASP A 83 8.96 21.45 9.66
N ILE A 84 9.56 20.34 9.20
CA ILE A 84 10.55 19.54 9.95
C ILE A 84 11.97 19.80 9.43
N SER A 85 12.37 21.08 9.44
CA SER A 85 13.73 21.48 9.03
C SER A 85 14.45 22.38 10.02
N GLU A 86 13.97 22.58 11.25
CA GLU A 86 14.70 23.33 12.28
C GLU A 86 14.50 22.73 13.68
N ALA A 87 15.14 21.59 13.93
CA ALA A 87 15.33 21.08 15.29
C ALA A 87 16.61 20.24 15.38
N ARG A 88 17.73 20.83 14.94
CA ARG A 88 19.08 20.41 15.36
C ARG A 88 19.96 21.66 15.52
N ALA A 89 19.57 22.51 16.46
CA ALA A 89 20.51 23.36 17.19
C ALA A 89 20.68 22.73 18.58
N ASN A 90 21.93 22.38 18.90
CA ASN A 90 22.56 22.06 20.20
C ASN A 90 23.79 21.23 19.79
N ASP A 91 25.01 21.77 19.84
CA ASP A 91 25.68 22.36 21.00
C ASP A 91 26.63 23.50 20.57
#